data_AF-B8FKS0-F1
#
_entry.id   AF-B8FKS0-F1
#
_cell.length_a   1.000
_cell.length_b   1.000
_cell.length_c   1.000
_cell.angle_alpha   90.00
_cell.angle_beta   90.00
_cell.angle_gamma   90.00
#
_symmetry.space_group_name_H-M   'P 1'
#
loop_
_entity.id
_entity.type
_entity.pdbx_description
1 polymer ?
#
loop_
_entity_poly.entity_id
_entity_poly.type
_entity_poly.pdbx_seq_one_letter_code
_entity_poly.pdbx_strand_id
1 'polypeptide(L)'
;MKIVMVIMTLVSLLGLARAEEYAEGQIWSYKTRPGEEKSTVLINKIESHDILGHIFHISIREIKLKSAATASGFVTEITHSPVSEETLKKSLTKVVGKGAANSECIEGYYTWKEAFDNGEAGIFTVSVSEIVDLMEKTVN
;
A
#
# COMPACT_ATOMS: atom_id res chain seq x y z
N MET A 1 -23.94 -63.27 -6.40
CA MET A 1 -23.18 -62.30 -5.58
C MET A 1 -22.35 -61.41 -6.50
N LYS A 2 -22.73 -60.15 -6.69
CA LYS A 2 -21.86 -59.09 -7.23
C LYS A 2 -22.25 -57.79 -6.54
N ILE A 3 -21.48 -57.41 -5.53
CA ILE A 3 -21.59 -56.12 -4.84
C ILE A 3 -21.01 -55.10 -5.82
N VAL A 4 -21.86 -54.25 -6.40
CA VAL A 4 -21.41 -53.08 -7.17
C VAL A 4 -21.09 -51.99 -6.14
N MET A 5 -19.80 -51.80 -5.88
CA MET A 5 -19.27 -50.75 -5.02
C MET A 5 -19.28 -49.44 -5.80
N VAL A 6 -20.21 -48.54 -5.48
CA VAL A 6 -20.23 -47.19 -6.03
C VAL A 6 -19.21 -46.36 -5.24
N ILE A 7 -18.08 -46.04 -5.87
CA ILE A 7 -17.08 -45.13 -5.34
C ILE A 7 -17.65 -43.71 -5.45
N MET A 8 -18.00 -43.14 -4.31
CA MET A 8 -18.45 -41.76 -4.18
C MET A 8 -17.21 -40.88 -4.06
N THR A 9 -16.69 -40.38 -5.18
CA THR A 9 -15.57 -39.42 -5.18
C THR A 9 -16.04 -38.07 -4.63
N LEU A 10 -15.61 -37.76 -3.41
CA LEU A 10 -15.73 -36.45 -2.79
C LEU A 10 -14.79 -35.48 -3.52
N VAL A 11 -15.32 -34.62 -4.37
CA VAL A 11 -14.56 -33.53 -4.98
C VAL A 11 -14.39 -32.43 -3.93
N SER A 12 -13.22 -32.40 -3.31
CA SER A 12 -12.81 -31.32 -2.41
C SER A 12 -12.57 -30.05 -3.22
N LEU A 13 -13.55 -29.15 -3.26
CA LEU A 13 -13.33 -27.75 -3.69
C LEU A 13 -12.50 -27.05 -2.62
N LEU A 14 -11.19 -27.26 -2.63
CA LEU A 14 -10.24 -26.34 -2.01
C LEU A 14 -10.29 -25.06 -2.86
N GLY A 15 -11.13 -24.10 -2.44
CA GLY A 15 -11.01 -22.74 -2.95
C GLY A 15 -9.62 -22.24 -2.58
N LEU A 16 -8.70 -22.20 -3.54
CA LEU A 16 -7.50 -21.39 -3.38
C LEU A 16 -7.98 -19.97 -3.15
N ALA A 17 -7.81 -19.46 -1.94
CA ALA A 17 -7.85 -18.02 -1.70
C ALA A 17 -6.73 -17.42 -2.57
N ARG A 18 -7.08 -16.96 -3.77
CA ARG A 18 -6.15 -16.22 -4.61
C ARG A 18 -5.91 -14.90 -3.88
N ALA A 19 -4.66 -14.67 -3.45
CA ALA A 19 -4.27 -13.36 -2.97
C ALA A 19 -4.61 -12.34 -4.07
N GLU A 20 -5.36 -11.30 -3.72
CA GLU A 20 -5.69 -10.25 -4.67
C GLU A 20 -4.38 -9.60 -5.11
N GLU A 21 -4.08 -9.66 -6.41
CA GLU A 21 -2.87 -9.06 -6.95
C GLU A 21 -2.96 -7.54 -6.84
N TYR A 22 -1.84 -6.92 -6.49
CA TYR A 22 -1.74 -5.47 -6.43
C TYR A 22 -1.82 -4.88 -7.83
N ALA A 23 -2.65 -3.86 -7.98
CA ALA A 23 -2.85 -3.16 -9.24
C ALA A 23 -2.93 -1.64 -9.02
N GLU A 24 -2.44 -0.89 -9.99
CA GLU A 24 -2.59 0.56 -10.02
C GLU A 24 -4.07 0.96 -9.91
N GLY A 25 -4.31 2.04 -9.18
CA GLY A 25 -5.64 2.56 -8.90
C GLY A 25 -6.40 1.84 -7.78
N GLN A 26 -5.93 0.72 -7.24
CA GLN A 26 -6.61 0.09 -6.10
C GLN A 26 -6.52 0.98 -4.85
N ILE A 27 -7.66 1.11 -4.15
CA ILE A 27 -7.76 1.76 -2.84
C ILE A 27 -7.95 0.69 -1.78
N TRP A 28 -7.12 0.71 -0.75
CA TRP A 28 -7.04 -0.29 0.29
C TRP A 28 -7.26 0.30 1.68
N SER A 29 -8.01 -0.44 2.51
CA SER A 29 -7.86 -0.35 3.96
C SER A 29 -6.54 -1.00 4.39
N TYR A 30 -6.00 -0.56 5.53
CA TYR A 30 -4.78 -1.10 6.11
C TYR A 30 -4.85 -1.09 7.64
N LYS A 31 -3.85 -1.68 8.29
CA LYS A 31 -3.67 -1.59 9.75
C LYS A 31 -3.20 -0.17 10.11
N THR A 32 -4.13 0.68 10.54
CA THR A 32 -3.88 2.11 10.81
C THR A 32 -3.36 2.34 12.22
N ARG A 33 -2.95 3.59 12.51
CA ARG A 33 -2.79 4.07 13.88
C ARG A 33 -4.18 4.21 14.54
N PRO A 34 -4.27 4.17 15.88
CA PRO A 34 -5.53 4.43 16.57
C PRO A 34 -6.11 5.81 16.24
N GLY A 35 -7.39 5.88 15.89
CA GLY A 35 -8.11 7.13 15.55
C GLY A 35 -8.01 7.57 14.09
N GLU A 36 -7.39 6.74 13.24
CA GLU A 36 -7.24 6.93 11.78
C GLU A 36 -7.87 5.76 10.99
N GLU A 37 -8.86 5.05 11.53
CA GLU A 37 -9.40 3.82 10.95
C GLU A 37 -10.05 4.00 9.57
N LYS A 38 -10.35 5.25 9.19
CA LYS A 38 -10.85 5.62 7.85
C LYS A 38 -9.73 5.87 6.84
N SER A 39 -8.48 5.92 7.29
CA SER A 39 -7.33 6.14 6.44
C SER A 39 -7.21 5.04 5.39
N THR A 40 -6.85 5.43 4.17
CA THR A 40 -6.73 4.53 3.03
C THR A 40 -5.43 4.71 2.29
N VAL A 41 -5.00 3.64 1.62
CA VAL A 41 -3.85 3.61 0.73
C VAL A 41 -4.33 3.51 -0.71
N LEU A 42 -3.87 4.40 -1.58
CA LEU A 42 -4.05 4.30 -3.03
C LEU A 42 -2.73 3.90 -3.67
N ILE A 43 -2.73 2.83 -4.48
CA ILE A 43 -1.58 2.45 -5.32
C ILE A 43 -1.60 3.32 -6.57
N ASN A 44 -0.74 4.34 -6.61
CA ASN A 44 -0.67 5.28 -7.72
C ASN A 44 0.05 4.69 -8.94
N LYS A 45 1.16 3.99 -8.70
CA LYS A 45 2.03 3.43 -9.75
C LYS A 45 2.76 2.20 -9.25
N ILE A 46 3.02 1.25 -10.15
CA ILE A 46 3.86 0.09 -9.89
C ILE A 46 5.03 0.09 -10.88
N GLU A 47 6.25 -0.02 -10.36
CA GLU A 47 7.47 -0.11 -11.16
C GLU A 47 8.19 -1.44 -10.89
N SER A 48 8.91 -1.95 -11.88
CA SER A 48 9.81 -3.10 -11.72
C SER A 48 11.25 -2.64 -11.60
N HIS A 49 11.99 -3.27 -10.69
CA HIS A 49 13.40 -3.01 -10.44
C HIS A 49 14.15 -4.33 -10.26
N ASP A 50 15.32 -4.47 -10.90
CA ASP A 50 16.05 -5.75 -11.00
C ASP A 50 16.44 -6.34 -9.63
N ILE A 51 16.74 -5.49 -8.65
CA ILE A 51 17.18 -5.92 -7.32
C ILE A 51 16.04 -5.89 -6.30
N LEU A 52 15.13 -4.92 -6.42
CA LEU A 52 14.12 -4.65 -5.40
C LEU A 52 12.78 -5.33 -5.69
N GLY A 53 12.65 -5.94 -6.88
CA GLY A 53 11.37 -6.45 -7.36
C GLY A 53 10.43 -5.31 -7.71
N HIS A 54 9.18 -5.39 -7.25
CA HIS A 54 8.20 -4.34 -7.46
C HIS A 54 8.34 -3.21 -6.45
N ILE A 55 8.38 -1.97 -6.96
CA ILE A 55 8.28 -0.74 -6.18
C ILE A 55 6.86 -0.20 -6.36
N PHE A 56 6.19 0.08 -5.24
CA PHE A 56 4.83 0.60 -5.23
C PHE A 56 4.86 2.05 -4.81
N HIS A 57 4.37 2.94 -5.65
CA HIS A 57 4.19 4.34 -5.29
C HIS A 57 2.79 4.51 -4.74
N ILE A 58 2.68 4.82 -3.45
CA ILE A 58 1.40 4.96 -2.77
C ILE A 58 1.14 6.39 -2.34
N SER A 59 -0.12 6.71 -2.13
CA SER A 59 -0.58 7.85 -1.34
C SER A 59 -1.40 7.34 -0.15
N ILE A 60 -1.38 8.08 0.95
CA ILE A 60 -2.06 7.74 2.21
C ILE A 60 -2.97 8.91 2.58
N ARG A 61 -4.27 8.68 2.67
CA ARG A 61 -5.30 9.73 2.84
C ARG A 61 -6.11 9.55 4.11
N GLU A 62 -6.75 10.63 4.56
CA GLU A 62 -7.55 10.67 5.80
C GLU A 62 -6.73 10.35 7.07
N ILE A 63 -5.46 10.76 7.05
CA ILE A 63 -4.59 10.74 8.24
C ILE A 63 -4.73 12.06 9.03
N LYS A 64 -4.16 12.08 10.23
CA LYS A 64 -4.03 13.24 11.11
C LYS A 64 -2.58 13.36 11.53
N LEU A 65 -1.79 13.95 10.66
CA LEU A 65 -0.36 14.16 10.88
C LEU A 65 -0.16 15.58 11.41
N LYS A 66 0.25 15.74 12.67
CA LYS A 66 0.44 17.06 13.29
C LYS A 66 1.48 17.85 12.51
N SER A 67 1.18 19.10 12.20
CA SER A 67 2.15 19.99 11.56
C SER A 67 1.85 21.44 11.91
N ALA A 68 2.83 22.11 12.52
CA ALA A 68 2.77 23.55 12.79
C ALA A 68 2.76 24.41 11.51
N ALA A 69 3.11 23.83 10.35
CA ALA A 69 3.14 24.52 9.07
C ALA A 69 1.74 24.72 8.45
N THR A 70 0.70 24.12 9.02
CA THR A 70 -0.67 24.20 8.50
C THR A 70 -1.58 24.98 9.45
N ALA A 71 -2.54 25.75 8.91
CA ALA A 71 -3.49 26.51 9.74
C ALA A 71 -4.41 25.61 10.57
N SER A 72 -4.71 24.39 10.08
CA SER A 72 -5.47 23.36 10.79
C SER A 72 -4.66 22.68 11.91
N GLY A 73 -3.33 22.82 11.90
CA GLY A 73 -2.42 22.04 12.74
C GLY A 73 -2.22 20.59 12.27
N PHE A 74 -2.82 20.18 11.15
CA PHE A 74 -2.74 18.83 10.62
C PHE A 74 -2.60 18.78 9.09
N VAL A 75 -1.72 17.91 8.62
CA VAL A 75 -1.69 17.36 7.26
C VAL A 75 -2.58 16.12 7.22
N THR A 76 -3.37 15.99 6.16
CA THR A 76 -4.39 14.93 6.02
C THR A 76 -4.06 13.90 4.94
N GLU A 77 -2.94 14.09 4.24
CA GLU A 77 -2.49 13.20 3.19
C GLU A 77 -0.95 13.19 3.10
N ILE A 78 -0.39 12.00 2.85
CA ILE A 78 0.97 11.83 2.31
C ILE A 78 0.79 11.52 0.83
N THR A 79 1.22 12.44 -0.03
CA THR A 79 0.92 12.40 -1.48
C THR A 79 1.77 11.39 -2.24
N HIS A 80 2.98 11.09 -1.76
CA HIS A 80 3.88 10.11 -2.37
C HIS A 80 4.72 9.38 -1.33
N SER A 81 4.74 8.05 -1.42
CA SER A 81 5.65 7.18 -0.68
C SER A 81 6.00 5.95 -1.52
N PRO A 82 7.26 5.76 -1.92
CA PRO A 82 7.70 4.54 -2.58
C PRO A 82 7.93 3.44 -1.54
N VAL A 83 7.29 2.28 -1.72
CA VAL A 83 7.31 1.19 -0.75
C VAL A 83 7.58 -0.17 -1.40
N SER A 84 8.08 -1.12 -0.62
CA SER A 84 8.26 -2.50 -1.06
C SER A 84 6.94 -3.29 -1.08
N GLU A 85 6.91 -4.41 -1.82
CA GLU A 85 5.80 -5.35 -1.75
C GLU A 85 5.57 -5.88 -0.31
N GLU A 86 6.64 -6.05 0.45
CA GLU A 86 6.60 -6.51 1.84
C GLU A 86 5.87 -5.49 2.74
N THR A 87 6.10 -4.20 2.55
CA THR A 87 5.34 -3.13 3.23
C THR A 87 3.85 -3.27 2.97
N LEU A 88 3.43 -3.53 1.72
CA LEU A 88 2.02 -3.74 1.39
C LEU A 88 1.48 -5.00 2.09
N LYS A 89 2.20 -6.13 2.01
CA LYS A 89 1.79 -7.40 2.64
C LYS A 89 1.62 -7.29 4.16
N LYS A 90 2.47 -6.52 4.83
CA LYS A 90 2.39 -6.29 6.28
C LYS A 90 1.19 -5.40 6.67
N SER A 91 0.80 -4.50 5.77
CA SER A 91 -0.09 -3.36 6.08
C SER A 91 -1.51 -3.52 5.56
N LEU A 92 -1.67 -3.82 4.27
CA LEU A 92 -2.95 -3.79 3.57
C LEU A 92 -3.86 -4.94 4.01
N THR A 93 -5.15 -4.67 4.11
CA THR A 93 -6.13 -5.64 4.63
C THR A 93 -7.22 -5.97 3.63
N LYS A 94 -7.80 -4.97 2.97
CA LYS A 94 -8.93 -5.15 2.06
C LYS A 94 -8.99 -4.06 0.99
N VAL A 95 -9.25 -4.44 -0.26
CA VAL A 95 -9.64 -3.47 -1.30
C VAL A 95 -11.00 -2.90 -0.97
N VAL A 96 -11.08 -1.57 -0.89
CA VAL A 96 -12.30 -0.81 -0.61
C VAL A 96 -12.76 0.05 -1.79
N GLY A 97 -11.98 0.11 -2.87
CA GLY A 97 -12.38 0.80 -4.08
C GLY A 97 -11.29 0.83 -5.14
N LYS A 98 -11.56 1.64 -6.17
CA LYS A 98 -10.59 2.01 -7.20
C LYS A 98 -10.69 3.52 -7.45
N GLY A 99 -9.56 4.13 -7.81
CA GLY A 99 -9.46 5.54 -8.16
C GLY A 99 -8.39 5.78 -9.21
N ALA A 100 -8.40 6.98 -9.79
CA ALA A 100 -7.28 7.45 -10.59
C ALA A 100 -6.07 7.70 -9.69
N ALA A 101 -4.85 7.58 -10.24
CA ALA A 101 -3.63 7.97 -9.55
C ALA A 101 -3.74 9.43 -9.05
N ASN A 102 -3.23 9.70 -7.85
CA ASN A 102 -3.18 11.05 -7.32
C ASN A 102 -2.24 11.92 -8.17
N SER A 103 -2.75 12.97 -8.81
CA SER A 103 -1.93 13.90 -9.59
C SER A 103 -0.88 14.62 -8.73
N GLU A 104 -1.13 14.81 -7.43
CA GLU A 104 -0.18 15.42 -6.49
C GLU A 104 1.02 14.50 -6.18
N CYS A 105 0.93 13.21 -6.54
CA CYS A 105 2.05 12.28 -6.42
C CYS A 105 3.16 12.55 -7.46
N ILE A 106 2.86 13.24 -8.57
CA ILE A 106 3.75 13.35 -9.74
C ILE A 106 5.07 14.07 -9.39
N GLU A 107 4.99 15.20 -8.68
CA GLU A 107 6.18 15.97 -8.28
C GLU A 107 7.09 15.16 -7.34
N GLY A 108 6.50 14.55 -6.31
CA GLY A 108 7.21 13.68 -5.37
C GLY A 108 7.85 12.48 -6.06
N TYR A 109 7.15 11.88 -7.03
CA TYR A 109 7.67 10.78 -7.84
C TYR A 109 8.93 11.18 -8.62
N TYR A 110 8.92 12.28 -9.36
CA TYR A 110 10.09 12.69 -10.13
C TYR A 110 11.27 13.09 -9.25
N THR A 111 10.99 13.78 -8.13
CA THR A 111 12.02 14.13 -7.15
C THR A 111 12.68 12.89 -6.56
N TRP A 112 11.87 11.91 -6.14
CA TRP A 112 12.37 10.63 -5.66
C TRP A 112 13.13 9.87 -6.74
N LYS A 113 12.62 9.84 -7.97
CA LYS A 113 13.20 9.05 -9.06
C LYS A 113 14.61 9.53 -9.41
N GLU A 114 14.80 10.85 -9.49
CA GLU A 114 16.12 11.46 -9.70
C GLU A 114 17.09 11.06 -8.58
N ALA A 115 16.69 11.23 -7.32
CA ALA A 115 17.52 10.84 -6.18
C ALA A 115 17.78 9.33 -6.12
N PHE A 116 16.79 8.50 -6.47
CA PHE A 116 16.91 7.04 -6.47
C PHE A 116 17.90 6.58 -7.55
N ASP A 117 17.85 7.17 -8.74
CA ASP A 117 18.77 6.87 -9.83
C ASP A 117 20.21 7.29 -9.50
N ASN A 118 20.38 8.31 -8.66
CA ASN A 118 21.68 8.73 -8.11
C ASN A 118 22.12 7.91 -6.88
N GLY A 119 21.31 6.97 -6.39
CA GLY A 119 21.60 6.18 -5.19
C GLY A 119 21.41 6.93 -3.87
N GLU A 120 20.73 8.07 -3.89
CA GLU A 120 20.50 8.99 -2.77
C GLU A 120 19.13 8.80 -2.12
N ALA A 121 18.22 8.08 -2.77
CA ALA A 121 16.92 7.71 -2.23
C ALA A 121 16.69 6.20 -2.22
N GLY A 122 15.75 5.75 -1.39
CA GLY A 122 15.36 4.35 -1.27
C GLY A 122 13.85 4.19 -1.24
N ILE A 123 13.41 3.01 -0.81
CA ILE A 123 11.98 2.70 -0.59
C ILE A 123 11.74 2.43 0.89
N PHE A 124 10.52 2.64 1.37
CA PHE A 124 10.13 2.19 2.70
C PHE A 124 9.93 0.67 2.72
N THR A 125 10.37 0.06 3.83
CA THR A 125 10.26 -1.39 4.10
C THR A 125 9.54 -1.70 5.42
N VAL A 126 9.09 -0.66 6.12
CA VAL A 126 8.27 -0.70 7.34
C VAL A 126 6.78 -0.69 6.99
N SER A 127 5.89 -0.90 7.96
CA SER A 127 4.44 -0.83 7.73
C SER A 127 3.98 0.58 7.36
N VAL A 128 2.83 0.69 6.68
CA VAL A 128 2.25 1.99 6.31
C VAL A 128 1.98 2.87 7.54
N SER A 129 1.51 2.30 8.66
CA SER A 129 1.36 3.05 9.91
C SER A 129 2.67 3.62 10.45
N GLU A 130 3.77 2.87 10.34
CA GLU A 130 5.10 3.35 10.73
C GLU A 130 5.61 4.46 9.79
N ILE A 131 5.27 4.42 8.49
CA ILE A 131 5.57 5.52 7.56
C ILE A 131 4.86 6.80 8.03
N VAL A 132 3.58 6.73 8.41
CA VAL A 132 2.86 7.90 8.92
C VAL A 132 3.53 8.46 10.18
N ASP A 133 3.96 7.59 11.11
CA ASP A 133 4.69 8.01 12.32
C ASP A 133 6.06 8.64 12.01
N LEU A 134 6.78 8.14 11.01
CA LEU A 134 8.05 8.72 10.57
C LEU A 134 7.84 10.11 9.95
N MET A 135 6.82 10.25 9.09
CA MET A 135 6.51 11.53 8.45
C MET A 135 6.11 12.59 9.47
N GLU A 136 5.35 12.23 10.51
CA GLU A 136 5.00 13.15 11.59
C GLU A 136 6.22 13.68 12.34
N LYS A 137 7.27 12.86 12.50
CA LYS A 137 8.55 13.28 13.11
C LYS A 137 9.42 14.13 12.20
N THR A 138 9.22 14.07 10.88
CA THR A 138 10.01 14.88 9.93
C THR A 138 9.46 16.30 9.81
N VAL A 139 8.15 16.50 10.01
CA VAL A 139 7.52 17.82 9.87
C VAL A 139 7.44 18.62 11.17
N ASN A 140 7.88 18.07 12.30
CA ASN A 140 7.92 18.72 13.62
C ASN A 140 9.32 18.63 14.23
#